data_AF-U6EBM1-F1
#
_entry.id   AF-U6EBM1-F1
#
_cell.length_a   1.000
_cell.length_b   1.000
_cell.length_c   1.000
_cell.angle_alpha   90.00
_cell.angle_beta   90.00
_cell.angle_gamma   90.00
#
_symmetry.space_group_name_H-M   'P 1'
#
loop_
_entity.id
_entity.type
_entity.pdbx_description
1 polymer ?
#
loop_
_entity_poly.entity_id
_entity_poly.type
_entity_poly.pdbx_seq_one_letter_code
_entity_poly.pdbx_strand_id
1 'polypeptide(L)'
;MVNWSAVGIGFVVTVVLEIVGFFFSSWDTSISIFIGVLAPIVGGLITAYWAGGTYQDGVINGGLAAGMGSFIAAFIVLSGIGLMAIIINAAISGVIGVILGIIGGLVGILSKKQEDMKISSAKPPEDD
;
A
#
# COMPACT_ATOMS: atom_id res chain seq x y z
N MET A 1 -13.91 0.67 9.62
CA MET A 1 -13.09 0.72 10.85
C MET A 1 -11.64 0.44 10.49
N VAL A 2 -10.66 1.00 11.21
CA VAL A 2 -9.24 0.75 10.88
C VAL A 2 -8.82 -0.64 11.35
N ASN A 3 -8.25 -1.45 10.46
CA ASN A 3 -7.65 -2.74 10.78
C ASN A 3 -6.13 -2.58 10.88
N TRP A 4 -5.63 -2.34 12.10
CA TRP A 4 -4.21 -2.05 12.33
C TRP A 4 -3.27 -3.20 11.97
N SER A 5 -3.72 -4.45 12.09
CA SER A 5 -2.91 -5.60 11.66
C SER A 5 -2.69 -5.60 10.16
N ALA A 6 -3.77 -5.42 9.38
CA ALA A 6 -3.68 -5.33 7.93
C ALA A 6 -2.88 -4.10 7.48
N VAL A 7 -3.11 -2.95 8.12
CA VAL A 7 -2.36 -1.71 7.86
C VAL A 7 -0.87 -1.91 8.12
N GLY A 8 -0.51 -2.60 9.20
CA GLY A 8 0.90 -2.92 9.51
C GLY A 8 1.56 -3.76 8.42
N ILE A 9 0.85 -4.75 7.86
CA ILE A 9 1.36 -5.60 6.78
C ILE A 9 1.62 -4.77 5.52
N GLY A 10 0.65 -4.00 5.05
CA GLY A 10 0.85 -3.18 3.86
C GLY A 10 1.82 -2.03 4.05
N PHE A 11 1.94 -1.49 5.27
CA PHE A 11 2.98 -0.54 5.64
C PHE A 11 4.37 -1.14 5.41
N VAL A 12 4.62 -2.34 5.97
CA VAL A 12 5.91 -3.03 5.80
C VAL A 12 6.18 -3.32 4.33
N VAL A 13 5.18 -3.80 3.58
CA VAL A 13 5.33 -4.05 2.14
C VAL A 13 5.69 -2.77 1.38
N THR A 14 5.01 -1.67 1.67
CA THR A 14 5.29 -0.37 1.03
C THR A 14 6.73 0.05 1.28
N VAL A 15 7.17 0.05 2.55
CA VAL A 15 8.54 0.45 2.93
C VAL A 15 9.59 -0.42 2.24
N VAL A 16 9.41 -1.75 2.28
CA VAL A 16 10.36 -2.68 1.66
C VAL A 16 10.46 -2.45 0.16
N LEU A 17 9.32 -2.31 -0.53
CA LEU A 17 9.32 -2.09 -1.98
C LEU A 17 9.93 -0.75 -2.38
N GLU A 18 9.67 0.33 -1.63
CA GLU A 18 10.30 1.62 -1.92
C GLU A 18 11.81 1.61 -1.69
N ILE A 19 12.28 0.93 -0.64
CA ILE A 19 13.73 0.73 -0.41
C ILE A 19 14.34 -0.07 -1.56
N VAL A 20 13.67 -1.14 -2.01
CA VAL A 20 14.11 -1.91 -3.20
C VAL A 20 14.17 -1.00 -4.42
N GLY A 21 13.14 -0.21 -4.68
CA GLY A 21 13.10 0.76 -5.78
C GLY A 21 14.25 1.77 -5.71
N PHE A 22 14.59 2.23 -4.50
CA PHE A 22 15.73 3.12 -4.29
C PHE A 22 17.07 2.49 -4.67
N PHE A 23 17.30 1.19 -4.41
CA PHE A 23 18.52 0.51 -4.86
C PHE A 23 18.69 0.51 -6.39
N PHE A 24 17.59 0.53 -7.15
CA PHE A 24 17.64 0.66 -8.61
C PHE A 24 17.99 2.07 -9.10
N SER A 25 17.89 3.11 -8.25
CA SER A 25 18.11 4.50 -8.67
C SER A 25 19.48 4.76 -9.29
N SER A 26 20.49 3.97 -8.88
CA SER A 26 21.88 4.08 -9.37
C SER A 26 22.10 3.37 -10.71
N TRP A 27 21.22 2.46 -11.12
CA TRP A 27 21.38 1.62 -12.32
C TRP A 27 20.34 1.96 -13.39
N ASP A 28 19.10 2.19 -12.98
CA ASP A 28 17.99 2.56 -13.85
C ASP A 28 16.94 3.39 -13.08
N THR A 29 16.93 4.68 -13.35
CA THR A 29 15.99 5.62 -12.74
C THR A 29 14.54 5.32 -13.12
N SER A 30 14.27 4.77 -14.32
CA SER A 30 12.92 4.45 -14.77
C SER A 30 12.33 3.31 -13.94
N ILE A 31 13.13 2.28 -13.68
CA ILE A 31 12.74 1.15 -12.82
C ILE A 31 12.50 1.64 -11.40
N SER A 32 13.39 2.51 -10.89
CA SER A 32 13.25 3.10 -9.56
C SER A 32 11.94 3.86 -9.38
N ILE A 33 11.60 4.73 -10.34
CA ILE A 33 10.33 5.49 -10.34
C ILE A 33 9.14 4.54 -10.43
N PHE A 34 9.19 3.56 -11.32
CA PHE A 34 8.11 2.60 -11.50
C PHE A 34 7.82 1.83 -10.20
N ILE A 35 8.86 1.33 -9.53
CA ILE A 35 8.72 0.65 -8.24
C ILE A 35 8.21 1.62 -7.17
N GLY A 36 8.72 2.86 -7.13
CA GLY A 36 8.27 3.88 -6.18
C GLY A 36 6.78 4.22 -6.30
N VAL A 37 6.22 4.19 -7.52
CA VAL A 37 4.77 4.36 -7.73
C VAL A 37 3.99 3.09 -7.38
N LEU A 38 4.51 1.91 -7.72
CA LEU A 38 3.80 0.66 -7.46
C LEU A 38 3.81 0.25 -6.00
N ALA A 39 4.86 0.54 -5.25
CA ALA A 39 5.01 0.16 -3.84
C ALA A 39 3.78 0.55 -2.98
N PRO A 40 3.34 1.83 -2.96
CA PRO A 40 2.15 2.23 -2.21
C PRO A 40 0.86 1.60 -2.75
N ILE A 41 0.75 1.37 -4.06
CA ILE A 41 -0.43 0.68 -4.64
C ILE A 41 -0.50 -0.76 -4.12
N VAL A 42 0.62 -1.48 -4.15
CA VAL A 42 0.70 -2.88 -3.70
C VAL A 42 0.45 -2.97 -2.20
N GLY A 43 1.06 -2.09 -1.40
CA GLY A 43 0.82 -2.02 0.04
C GLY A 43 -0.65 -1.73 0.38
N GLY A 44 -1.27 -0.79 -0.34
CA GLY A 44 -2.69 -0.49 -0.19
C GLY A 44 -3.59 -1.68 -0.56
N LEU A 45 -3.28 -2.36 -1.65
CA LEU A 45 -4.00 -3.56 -2.11
C LEU A 45 -3.95 -4.68 -1.09
N ILE A 46 -2.75 -5.06 -0.64
CA ILE A 46 -2.57 -6.16 0.32
C ILE A 46 -3.30 -5.83 1.63
N THR A 47 -3.19 -4.59 2.10
CA THR A 47 -3.89 -4.13 3.30
C THR A 47 -5.39 -4.33 3.17
N ALA A 48 -6.00 -3.82 2.10
CA ALA A 48 -7.44 -3.87 1.95
C ALA A 48 -7.96 -5.27 1.66
N TYR A 49 -7.22 -6.06 0.89
CA TYR A 49 -7.56 -7.47 0.65
C TYR A 49 -7.56 -8.29 1.95
N TRP A 50 -6.58 -8.06 2.83
CA TRP A 50 -6.49 -8.74 4.12
C TRP A 50 -7.54 -8.22 5.11
N ALA A 51 -7.75 -6.90 5.14
CA ALA A 51 -8.74 -6.29 6.03
C ALA A 51 -10.18 -6.71 5.66
N GLY A 52 -10.46 -6.89 4.36
CA GLY A 52 -11.80 -7.12 3.84
C GLY A 52 -12.74 -5.93 4.07
N GLY A 53 -14.05 -6.19 3.97
CA GLY A 53 -15.08 -5.21 4.28
C GLY A 53 -15.53 -4.35 3.10
N THR A 54 -15.78 -3.07 3.35
CA THR A 54 -16.36 -2.14 2.37
C THR A 54 -15.30 -1.38 1.58
N TYR A 55 -15.70 -0.71 0.50
CA TYR A 55 -14.78 0.17 -0.25
C TYR A 55 -14.22 1.28 0.63
N GLN A 56 -15.01 1.81 1.56
CA GLN A 56 -14.55 2.83 2.51
C GLN A 56 -13.45 2.27 3.42
N ASP A 57 -13.55 1.01 3.84
CA ASP A 57 -12.49 0.35 4.60
C ASP A 57 -11.22 0.18 3.76
N GLY A 58 -11.36 -0.13 2.46
CA GLY A 58 -10.22 -0.18 1.53
C GLY A 58 -9.53 1.17 1.37
N VAL A 59 -10.29 2.24 1.18
CA VAL A 59 -9.77 3.62 1.08
C VAL A 59 -8.99 3.99 2.34
N ILE A 60 -9.58 3.79 3.52
CA ILE A 60 -8.98 4.20 4.80
C ILE A 60 -7.74 3.36 5.10
N ASN A 61 -7.86 2.04 5.09
CA ASN A 61 -6.76 1.16 5.48
C ASN A 61 -5.64 1.18 4.44
N GLY A 62 -5.98 1.11 3.15
CA GLY A 62 -5.00 1.13 2.08
C GLY A 62 -4.24 2.46 2.01
N GLY A 63 -4.96 3.58 2.12
CA GLY A 63 -4.36 4.92 2.17
C GLY A 63 -3.44 5.12 3.38
N LEU A 64 -3.87 4.70 4.58
CA LEU A 64 -3.05 4.79 5.79
C LEU A 64 -1.76 3.95 5.67
N ALA A 65 -1.88 2.70 5.24
CA ALA A 65 -0.73 1.79 5.14
C ALA A 65 0.33 2.33 4.19
N ALA A 66 -0.10 2.69 2.97
CA ALA A 66 0.77 3.20 1.94
C ALA A 66 1.33 4.58 2.30
N GLY A 67 0.48 5.50 2.78
CA GLY A 67 0.91 6.85 3.15
C GLY A 67 1.94 6.88 4.27
N MET A 68 1.70 6.11 5.34
CA MET A 68 2.71 5.96 6.41
C MET A 68 3.97 5.27 5.89
N GLY A 69 3.80 4.27 5.02
CA GLY A 69 4.92 3.53 4.42
C GLY A 69 5.82 4.44 3.61
N SER A 70 5.27 5.17 2.65
CA SER A 70 5.99 6.12 1.80
C SER A 70 6.59 7.29 2.57
N PHE A 71 5.91 7.75 3.63
CA PHE A 71 6.45 8.76 4.54
C PHE A 71 7.72 8.25 5.25
N ILE A 72 7.65 7.06 5.87
CA ILE A 72 8.79 6.48 6.60
C ILE A 72 9.92 6.08 5.66
N ALA A 73 9.60 5.50 4.50
CA ALA A 73 10.59 5.14 3.50
C ALA A 73 11.41 6.36 3.06
N ALA A 74 10.76 7.50 2.80
CA ALA A 74 11.45 8.75 2.46
C ALA A 74 12.44 9.21 3.54
N PHE A 75 12.11 9.04 4.84
CA PHE A 75 13.06 9.33 5.93
C PHE A 75 14.29 8.39 5.90
N ILE A 76 14.09 7.12 5.52
CA ILE A 76 15.16 6.13 5.45
C ILE A 76 16.10 6.43 4.28
N VAL A 77 15.56 6.69 3.09
CA VAL A 77 16.37 6.86 1.87
C VAL A 77 17.01 8.25 1.73
N LEU A 78 16.44 9.29 2.33
CA LEU A 78 16.99 10.66 2.26
C LEU A 78 17.97 10.99 3.39
N SER A 79 18.61 9.97 3.98
CA SER A 79 19.61 10.19 5.04
C SER A 79 20.79 11.02 4.49
N GLY A 80 21.18 12.10 5.18
CA GLY A 80 22.36 12.90 4.85
C GLY A 80 22.09 14.29 4.25
N ILE A 81 20.82 14.68 4.06
CA ILE A 81 20.43 16.06 3.72
C ILE A 81 19.88 16.80 4.96
N GLY A 82 19.72 18.12 4.85
CA GLY A 82 19.19 18.93 5.96
C GLY A 82 17.79 18.50 6.39
N LEU A 83 17.53 18.48 7.70
CA LEU A 83 16.29 17.97 8.30
C LEU A 83 15.01 18.55 7.67
N MET A 84 14.99 19.84 7.35
CA MET A 84 13.83 20.47 6.70
C MET A 84 13.55 19.91 5.31
N ALA A 85 14.58 19.60 4.53
CA ALA A 85 14.42 18.98 3.22
C ALA A 85 13.88 17.55 3.35
N ILE A 86 14.33 16.79 4.34
CA ILE A 86 13.80 15.45 4.63
C ILE A 86 12.31 15.53 4.94
N ILE A 87 11.91 16.43 5.86
CA ILE A 87 10.51 16.58 6.28
C ILE A 87 9.60 16.92 5.09
N ILE A 88 10.00 17.86 4.24
CA ILE A 88 9.20 18.27 3.07
C ILE A 88 9.04 17.10 2.10
N ASN A 89 10.12 16.41 1.75
CA ASN A 89 10.05 15.29 0.82
C ASN A 89 9.26 14.10 1.39
N ALA A 90 9.43 13.80 2.67
CA ALA A 90 8.66 12.75 3.34
C ALA A 90 7.16 13.08 3.40
N ALA A 91 6.79 14.34 3.67
CA ALA A 91 5.40 14.77 3.64
C ALA A 91 4.78 14.62 2.23
N ILE A 92 5.50 15.04 1.19
CA ILE A 92 5.06 14.89 -0.20
C ILE A 92 4.91 13.40 -0.54
N SER A 93 5.93 12.58 -0.22
CA SER A 93 5.91 11.13 -0.42
C SER A 93 4.72 10.48 0.30
N GLY A 94 4.47 10.87 1.54
CA GLY A 94 3.33 10.38 2.32
C GLY A 94 1.99 10.71 1.68
N VAL A 95 1.79 11.94 1.19
CA VAL A 95 0.54 12.34 0.51
C VAL A 95 0.35 11.56 -0.80
N ILE A 96 1.40 11.43 -1.61
CA ILE A 96 1.36 10.63 -2.84
C ILE A 96 1.05 9.16 -2.49
N GLY A 97 1.72 8.62 -1.47
CA GLY A 97 1.51 7.28 -0.94
C GLY A 97 0.07 7.05 -0.49
N VAL A 98 -0.57 8.02 0.19
CA VAL A 98 -2.00 7.93 0.55
C VAL A 98 -2.85 7.79 -0.71
N ILE A 99 -2.65 8.64 -1.71
CA ILE A 99 -3.46 8.63 -2.94
C ILE A 99 -3.30 7.29 -3.67
N LEU A 100 -2.07 6.83 -3.85
CA LEU A 100 -1.77 5.56 -4.52
C LEU A 100 -2.25 4.34 -3.70
N GLY A 101 -2.13 4.41 -2.38
CA GLY A 101 -2.65 3.41 -1.45
C GLY A 101 -4.17 3.29 -1.45
N ILE A 102 -4.89 4.40 -1.66
CA ILE A 102 -6.34 4.39 -1.85
C ILE A 102 -6.70 3.61 -3.12
N ILE A 103 -5.98 3.85 -4.22
CA ILE A 103 -6.19 3.11 -5.48
C ILE A 103 -5.96 1.61 -5.24
N GLY A 104 -4.82 1.27 -4.63
CA GLY A 104 -4.54 -0.11 -4.24
C GLY A 104 -5.63 -0.70 -3.36
N GLY A 105 -6.07 0.04 -2.35
CA GLY A 105 -7.08 -0.40 -1.40
C GLY A 105 -8.44 -0.70 -2.04
N LEU A 106 -8.88 0.13 -3.00
CA LEU A 106 -10.09 -0.14 -3.78
C LEU A 106 -9.97 -1.44 -4.57
N VAL A 107 -8.82 -1.66 -5.24
CA VAL A 107 -8.54 -2.90 -5.98
C VAL A 107 -8.49 -4.11 -5.05
N GLY A 108 -7.94 -3.96 -3.83
CA GLY A 108 -7.92 -5.01 -2.82
C GLY A 108 -9.32 -5.47 -2.40
N ILE A 109 -10.23 -4.53 -2.14
CA ILE A 109 -11.64 -4.86 -1.82
C ILE A 109 -12.35 -5.52 -3.00
N LEU A 110 -12.14 -5.04 -4.23
CA LEU A 110 -12.71 -5.67 -5.43
C LEU A 110 -12.27 -7.13 -5.54
N SER A 111 -10.97 -7.36 -5.39
CA SER A 111 -10.36 -8.69 -5.47
C SER A 111 -10.93 -9.61 -4.39
N LYS A 112 -11.09 -9.10 -3.17
CA LYS A 112 -11.64 -9.90 -2.07
C LYS A 112 -13.10 -10.29 -2.29
N LYS A 113 -13.94 -9.34 -2.72
CA LYS A 113 -15.35 -9.62 -3.03
C LYS A 113 -15.52 -10.65 -4.15
N GLN A 114 -14.67 -10.61 -5.17
CA GLN A 114 -14.71 -11.61 -6.25
C GLN A 114 -14.36 -13.01 -5.75
N GLU A 115 -13.39 -13.12 -4.85
CA GLU A 115 -13.04 -14.39 -4.20
C GLU A 115 -14.21 -14.92 -3.36
N ASP A 116 -14.80 -14.09 -2.50
CA ASP A 116 -15.90 -14.49 -1.62
C ASP A 116 -17.12 -14.98 -2.43
N MET A 117 -17.45 -14.30 -3.54
CA MET A 117 -18.52 -14.75 -4.45
C MET A 117 -18.22 -16.10 -5.09
N LYS A 118 -16.97 -16.35 -5.49
CA LYS A 118 -16.54 -17.61 -6.10
C LYS A 118 -16.59 -18.77 -5.10
N ILE A 119 -16.29 -18.52 -3.83
CA ILE A 119 -16.36 -19.53 -2.77
C ILE A 119 -17.82 -19.87 -2.47
N SER A 120 -18.68 -18.86 -2.38
CA SER A 120 -20.12 -19.04 -2.12
C SER A 120 -20.80 -19.88 -3.20
N SER A 121 -20.50 -19.63 -4.48
CA SER A 121 -21.10 -20.38 -5.60
C SER A 121 -20.58 -21.81 -5.76
N ALA A 122 -19.49 -22.19 -5.09
CA ALA A 122 -18.90 -23.51 -5.15
C ALA A 122 -19.37 -24.47 -4.04
N LYS A 123 -20.14 -23.98 -3.06
CA LYS A 123 -20.66 -24.81 -1.97
C LYS A 123 -21.81 -25.69 -2.50
N PRO A 124 -21.74 -27.03 -2.39
CA PRO A 124 -22.86 -27.89 -2.78
C PRO A 124 -24.09 -27.58 -1.90
N PRO A 125 -25.32 -27.78 -2.41
CA PRO A 125 -26.52 -27.57 -1.61
C PRO A 125 -26.43 -28.42 -0.34
N GLU A 126 -26.67 -27.82 0.82
CA GLU A 126 -26.85 -28.57 2.06
C GLU A 126 -28.09 -29.45 1.87
N ASP A 127 -27.91 -30.77 1.96
CA ASP A 127 -29.00 -31.75 1.90
C ASP A 127 -29.91 -31.53 3.12
N ASP A 128 -31.12 -30.99 2.88
CA ASP A 128 -32.23 -30.90 3.85
C ASP A 128 -32.81 -32.29 4.18
#